data_AF-A0A3M1CJI2-F1
#
_entry.id   AF-A0A3M1CJI2-F1
#
_cell.length_a   1.000
_cell.length_b   1.000
_cell.length_c   1.000
_cell.angle_alpha   90.00
_cell.angle_beta   90.00
_cell.angle_gamma   90.00
#
_symmetry.space_group_name_H-M   'P 1'
#
loop_
_entity.id
_entity.type
_entity.pdbx_description
1 polymer ?
#
loop_
_entity_poly.entity_id
_entity_poly.type
_entity_poly.pdbx_seq_one_letter_code
_entity_poly.pdbx_strand_id
1 'polypeptide(L)' 'MSPRSARAIVEQYLHWRVVENSGSLLLAAIELSASHRLSFWDALVVQAAVAAGCEHLYSEDLQHGRKFGKLEIINPFL' A
#
# COMPACT_ATOMS: atom_id res chain seq x y z
N MET A 1 19.54 6.15 -13.49
CA MET A 1 19.98 5.51 -12.22
C MET A 1 20.64 4.18 -12.55
N SER A 2 21.77 3.84 -11.92
CA SER A 2 22.43 2.54 -12.16
C SER A 2 21.76 1.42 -11.33
N PRO A 3 21.82 0.14 -11.75
CA PRO A 3 21.32 -0.98 -10.96
C PRO A 3 21.93 -1.04 -9.54
N ARG A 4 23.21 -0.67 -9.41
CA ARG A 4 23.91 -0.61 -8.12
C ARG A 4 23.32 0.47 -7.20
N SER A 5 23.08 1.67 -7.74
CA SER A 5 22.48 2.77 -6.98
C SER A 5 21.05 2.44 -6.56
N ALA A 6 20.27 1.81 -7.45
CA ALA A 6 18.90 1.37 -7.14
C ALA A 6 18.87 0.34 -6.00
N ARG A 7 19.76 -0.65 -6.05
CA ARG A 7 19.90 -1.66 -4.99
C ARG A 7 20.19 -1.02 -3.62
N ALA A 8 21.11 -0.06 -3.57
CA ALA A 8 21.48 0.59 -2.31
C ALA A 8 20.30 1.35 -1.67
N ILE A 9 19.44 1.96 -2.49
CA ILE A 9 18.21 2.61 -2.01
C ILE A 9 17.23 1.58 -1.46
N VAL A 10 17.01 0.46 -2.18
CA VAL A 10 16.14 -0.61 -1.70
C VAL A 10 16.65 -1.17 -0.37
N GLU A 11 17.96 -1.41 -0.23
CA GLU A 11 18.58 -1.86 1.03
C GLU A 11 18.29 -0.90 2.20
N GLN A 12 18.19 0.41 1.96
CA GLN A 12 17.79 1.37 2.99
C GLN A 12 16.32 1.18 3.41
N TYR A 13 15.41 0.95 2.47
CA TYR A 13 13.99 0.73 2.76
C TYR A 13 13.72 -0.59 3.48
N LEU A 14 14.59 -1.60 3.33
CA LEU A 14 14.47 -2.88 4.02
C LEU A 14 14.69 -2.78 5.54
N HIS A 15 15.11 -1.63 6.08
CA HIS A 15 15.10 -1.39 7.53
C HIS A 15 13.68 -1.19 8.09
N TRP A 16 12.70 -0.86 7.25
CA TRP A 16 11.30 -0.79 7.64
C TRP A 16 10.63 -2.16 7.52
N ARG A 17 9.48 -2.30 8.17
CA ARG A 17 8.65 -3.49 8.05
C ARG A 17 8.13 -3.60 6.61
N VAL A 18 8.54 -4.66 5.92
CA VAL A 18 7.98 -5.04 4.62
C VAL A 18 6.81 -6.00 4.84
N VAL A 19 5.68 -5.72 4.17
CA VAL A 19 4.53 -6.64 4.14
C VAL A 19 4.69 -7.52 2.90
N GLU A 20 4.81 -8.84 3.10
CA GLU A 20 4.91 -9.77 1.98
C GLU A 20 3.55 -10.00 1.31
N ASN A 21 3.58 -10.20 -0.01
CA ASN A 21 2.40 -10.52 -0.81
C ASN A 21 2.02 -12.00 -0.65
N SER A 22 1.38 -12.32 0.48
CA SER A 22 0.87 -13.67 0.74
C SER A 22 -0.38 -13.98 -0.11
N GLY A 23 -0.70 -15.26 -0.28
CA GLY A 23 -1.91 -15.69 -0.99
C GLY A 23 -3.20 -15.14 -0.39
N SER A 24 -3.29 -15.03 0.94
CA SER A 24 -4.47 -14.45 1.61
C SER A 24 -4.59 -12.95 1.34
N LEU A 25 -3.47 -12.23 1.26
CA LEU A 25 -3.44 -10.81 0.95
C LEU A 25 -3.84 -10.55 -0.51
N LEU A 26 -3.41 -11.42 -1.44
CA LEU A 26 -3.82 -11.37 -2.85
C LEU A 26 -5.33 -11.59 -3.01
N LEU A 27 -5.90 -12.58 -2.35
CA LEU A 27 -7.35 -12.86 -2.40
C LEU A 27 -8.16 -11.69 -1.84
N ALA A 28 -7.76 -11.16 -0.69
CA ALA A 28 -8.42 -9.99 -0.08
C ALA A 28 -8.31 -8.74 -0.97
N ALA A 29 -7.19 -8.54 -1.67
CA ALA A 29 -7.02 -7.43 -2.59
C ALA A 29 -7.93 -7.54 -3.83
N ILE A 30 -8.17 -8.76 -4.34
CA ILE A 30 -9.12 -9.00 -5.45
C ILE A 30 -10.54 -8.59 -5.02
N GLU A 31 -10.96 -9.03 -3.84
CA GLU A 31 -12.28 -8.67 -3.29
C GLU A 31 -12.39 -7.16 -3.09
N LEU A 32 -11.38 -6.54 -2.47
CA LEU A 32 -11.35 -5.10 -2.23
C LEU A 32 -11.38 -4.29 -3.53
N SER A 33 -10.62 -4.72 -4.55
CA SER A 33 -10.61 -4.08 -5.88
C SER A 33 -12.00 -4.05 -6.48
N ALA A 34 -12.73 -5.17 -6.44
CA ALA A 34 -14.09 -5.26 -6.96
C ALA A 34 -15.08 -4.38 -6.16
N SER A 35 -15.06 -4.48 -4.83
CA SER A 35 -15.98 -3.75 -3.96
C SER A 35 -15.77 -2.23 -3.97
N HIS A 36 -14.53 -1.79 -4.13
CA HIS A 36 -14.15 -0.37 -4.00
C HIS A 36 -13.77 0.29 -5.34
N ARG A 37 -13.90 -0.43 -6.46
CA ARG A 37 -13.52 0.01 -7.82
C ARG A 37 -12.09 0.59 -7.86
N LEU A 38 -11.19 -0.09 -7.18
CA LEU A 38 -9.75 0.22 -7.21
C LEU A 38 -9.07 -0.61 -8.28
N SER A 39 -7.93 -0.15 -8.80
CA SER A 39 -7.04 -1.06 -9.51
C SER A 39 -6.61 -2.18 -8.56
N PHE A 40 -6.29 -3.36 -9.11
CA PHE A 40 -5.81 -4.48 -8.28
C PHE A 40 -4.57 -4.09 -7.46
N TRP A 41 -3.65 -3.32 -8.05
CA TRP A 41 -2.43 -2.88 -7.38
C TRP A 41 -2.69 -1.90 -6.24
N ASP A 42 -3.60 -0.95 -6.43
CA ASP A 42 -4.01 -0.03 -5.36
C ASP A 42 -4.69 -0.78 -4.22
N ALA A 43 -5.58 -1.71 -4.56
CA ALA A 43 -6.24 -2.56 -3.58
C ALA A 43 -5.22 -3.41 -2.79
N LEU A 44 -4.17 -3.90 -3.45
CA LEU A 44 -3.09 -4.65 -2.80
C LEU A 44 -2.32 -3.79 -1.79
N VAL A 45 -1.97 -2.56 -2.17
CA VAL A 45 -1.28 -1.60 -1.28
C VAL A 45 -2.17 -1.23 -0.08
N VAL A 46 -3.44 -0.92 -0.33
CA VAL A 46 -4.42 -0.66 0.74
C VAL A 46 -4.52 -1.85 1.68
N GLN A 47 -4.62 -3.06 1.13
CA GLN A 47 -4.79 -4.26 1.95
C GLN A 47 -3.54 -4.65 2.72
N ALA A 48 -2.35 -4.38 2.17
CA ALA A 48 -1.10 -4.48 2.91
C ALA A 48 -1.03 -3.49 4.07
N ALA A 49 -1.47 -2.25 3.89
CA ALA A 49 -1.53 -1.25 4.96
C ALA A 49 -2.53 -1.65 6.06
N VAL A 50 -3.71 -2.16 5.69
CA VAL A 50 -4.69 -2.71 6.63
C VAL A 50 -4.10 -3.89 7.41
N ALA A 51 -3.46 -4.84 6.73
CA ALA A 51 -2.84 -6.01 7.36
C ALA A 51 -1.64 -5.65 8.27
N ALA A 52 -0.94 -4.57 7.95
CA ALA A 52 0.13 -4.03 8.79
C ALA A 52 -0.39 -3.35 10.07
N GLY A 53 -1.69 -3.03 10.12
CA GLY A 53 -2.30 -2.26 11.21
C GLY A 53 -2.05 -0.76 11.11
N CYS A 54 -1.78 -0.25 9.91
CA CYS A 54 -1.56 1.18 9.70
C CYS A 54 -2.86 1.97 9.90
N GLU A 55 -2.74 3.16 10.50
CA GLU A 55 -3.84 4.13 10.61
C GLU A 55 -3.86 5.09 9.43
N HIS A 56 -2.72 5.31 8.79
CA HIS A 56 -2.58 6.22 7.65
C HIS A 56 -1.84 5.52 6.49
N LEU A 57 -2.34 5.71 5.27
CA LEU A 57 -1.66 5.35 4.03
C LEU A 57 -1.44 6.63 3.21
N TYR A 58 -0.18 6.99 2.99
CA TYR A 58 0.17 8.15 2.18
C TYR A 58 0.12 7.82 0.70
N SER A 59 -0.63 8.58 -0.08
CA SER A 59 -0.73 8.41 -1.53
C SER A 59 -1.21 9.70 -2.20
N GLU A 60 -0.55 10.06 -3.31
CA GLU A 60 -0.96 11.19 -4.17
C GLU A 60 -2.11 10.82 -5.13
N ASP A 61 -2.17 9.54 -5.53
CA ASP A 61 -3.13 9.05 -6.52
C ASP A 61 -4.47 8.63 -5.90
N LEU A 62 -4.47 8.21 -4.63
CA LEU A 62 -5.69 7.80 -3.94
C LEU A 62 -6.44 9.00 -3.36
N GLN A 63 -7.76 8.89 -3.30
CA GLN A 63 -8.63 9.94 -2.79
C GLN A 63 -8.34 10.23 -1.30
N HIS A 64 -7.84 11.44 -1.02
CA HIS A 64 -7.61 11.91 0.35
C HIS A 64 -8.89 11.83 1.22
N GLY A 65 -8.73 11.41 2.47
CA GLY A 65 -9.82 11.23 3.43
C GLY A 65 -10.63 9.95 3.25
N ARG A 66 -10.35 9.15 2.20
CA ARG A 66 -10.99 7.84 2.01
C ARG A 66 -10.56 6.88 3.11
N LYS A 67 -11.51 6.06 3.59
CA LYS A 67 -11.28 5.13 4.71
C LYS A 67 -11.49 3.66 4.35
N PHE A 68 -10.67 2.80 4.94
CA PHE A 68 -10.74 1.35 4.89
C PHE A 68 -10.61 0.80 6.31
N GLY A 69 -11.74 0.68 7.01
CA GLY A 69 -11.73 0.41 8.46
C GLY A 69 -11.07 1.56 9.22
N LYS A 70 -9.97 1.27 9.93
CA LYS A 70 -9.17 2.28 10.66
C LYS A 70 -8.17 3.03 9.77
N LEU A 71 -7.90 2.53 8.57
CA LEU A 71 -6.94 3.13 7.65
C LEU A 71 -7.56 4.35 6.95
N GLU A 72 -6.88 5.49 6.98
CA GLU A 72 -7.23 6.69 6.24
C GLU A 72 -6.18 7.03 5.18
N ILE A 73 -6.63 7.41 3.98
CA ILE A 73 -5.74 7.86 2.90
C ILE A 73 -5.36 9.32 3.11
N ILE A 74 -4.06 9.61 3.19
CA ILE A 74 -3.53 10.96 3.31
C ILE A 74 -2.76 11.34 2.04
N ASN A 75 -3.17 12.41 1.36
CA ASN A 75 -2.35 12.96 0.29
C ASN A 75 -1.35 13.95 0.91
N PRO A 76 -0.03 13.68 0.82
CA PRO A 76 0.99 14.51 1.48
C PRO A 76 1.24 15.87 0.81
N PHE A 77 0.58 16.15 -0.32
CA PHE A 77 0.73 17.38 -1.10
C PHE A 77 -0.47 18.32 -1.02
N LEU A 78 -1.46 18.02 -0.17
CA LEU A 78 -2.60 18.88 0.13
C LEU A 78 -2.33 19.83 1.31
#